data_AF-A0A7W0WQ84-F1
#
_entry.id   AF-A0A7W0WQ84-F1
#
_cell.length_a   1.000
_cell.length_b   1.000
_cell.length_c   1.000
_cell.angle_alpha   90.00
_cell.angle_beta   90.00
_cell.angle_gamma   90.00
#
_symmetry.space_group_name_H-M   'P 1'
#
loop_
_entity.id
_entity.type
_entity.pdbx_description
1 polymer ?
#
loop_
_entity_poly.entity_id
_entity_poly.type
_entity_poly.pdbx_seq_one_letter_code
_entity_poly.pdbx_strand_id
1 'polypeptide(L)'
;MASRRVPLALVLLAALSLACAGSIRAQTTASVATATWRATPASVLKTALRAAAAAQARYRAEHGTYAADARQLAFRAESGIRVDVLGAGAGGWQGKATHMNQPGRSCVVFVGALDGAESPRTDGDREMAGEEGIPLCDRMR
;
A
#
# COMPACT_ATOMS: atom_id res chain seq x y z
N MET A 1 47.28 1.61 -63.33
CA MET A 1 47.64 0.18 -63.40
C MET A 1 48.41 -0.21 -62.15
N ALA A 2 47.80 -0.93 -61.20
CA ALA A 2 48.52 -1.76 -60.23
C ALA A 2 47.52 -2.63 -59.45
N SER A 3 47.59 -3.91 -59.75
CA SER A 3 46.89 -5.04 -59.14
C SER A 3 47.07 -5.08 -57.62
N ARG A 4 46.00 -5.36 -56.86
CA ARG A 4 46.14 -5.90 -55.51
C ARG A 4 45.46 -7.26 -55.43
N ARG A 5 46.33 -8.23 -55.17
CA ARG A 5 46.10 -9.66 -55.06
C ARG A 5 45.34 -9.96 -53.76
N VAL A 6 44.41 -10.89 -53.87
CA VAL A 6 43.63 -11.51 -52.80
C VAL A 6 44.52 -12.50 -52.02
N PRO A 7 44.58 -12.43 -50.68
CA PRO A 7 44.87 -13.58 -49.84
C PRO A 7 43.54 -14.02 -49.20
N LEU A 8 42.88 -15.09 -49.64
CA LEU A 8 43.16 -16.48 -49.25
C LEU A 8 43.35 -16.67 -47.73
N ALA A 9 42.69 -15.83 -46.93
CA ALA A 9 42.39 -16.14 -45.53
C ALA A 9 41.08 -16.94 -45.50
N LEU A 10 41.25 -18.27 -45.58
CA LEU A 10 40.47 -19.30 -44.90
C LEU A 10 38.95 -19.00 -44.80
N VAL A 11 38.10 -19.44 -45.73
CA VAL A 11 37.65 -20.85 -45.81
C VAL A 11 37.50 -21.47 -44.41
N LEU A 12 36.65 -20.90 -43.56
CA LEU A 12 36.11 -21.55 -42.36
C LEU A 12 35.04 -20.63 -41.78
N LEU A 13 33.82 -20.76 -42.27
CA LEU A 13 32.52 -20.49 -41.61
C LEU A 13 31.40 -20.63 -42.65
N ALA A 14 31.49 -21.68 -43.46
CA ALA A 14 30.42 -22.14 -44.34
C ALA A 14 29.82 -23.41 -43.72
N ALA A 15 29.18 -23.28 -42.55
CA ALA A 15 28.33 -24.31 -41.99
C ALA A 15 27.50 -23.68 -40.86
N LEU A 16 26.22 -24.04 -40.81
CA LEU A 16 25.19 -23.60 -39.85
C LEU A 16 24.48 -22.26 -40.15
N SER A 17 23.82 -22.18 -41.31
CA SER A 17 22.67 -21.28 -41.48
C SER A 17 21.42 -21.97 -42.06
N LEU A 18 21.36 -23.31 -42.02
CA LEU A 18 20.17 -24.08 -42.43
C LEU A 18 19.71 -25.02 -41.32
N ALA A 19 19.04 -24.49 -40.30
CA ALA A 19 18.09 -25.25 -39.48
C ALA A 19 17.41 -24.29 -38.51
N CYS A 20 16.31 -23.67 -38.95
CA CYS A 20 15.18 -23.26 -38.09
C CYS A 20 14.04 -22.70 -38.96
N ALA A 21 13.78 -23.33 -40.11
CA ALA A 21 12.50 -23.18 -40.79
C ALA A 21 11.56 -24.21 -40.16
N GLY A 22 10.62 -23.78 -39.33
CA GLY A 22 9.53 -24.64 -38.86
C GLY A 22 9.34 -24.69 -37.36
N SER A 23 8.89 -23.59 -36.77
CA SER A 23 7.95 -23.59 -35.64
C SER A 23 7.41 -22.18 -35.42
N ILE A 24 6.64 -21.67 -36.39
CA ILE A 24 5.65 -20.63 -36.06
C ILE A 24 4.53 -21.39 -35.35
N ARG A 25 4.71 -21.67 -34.04
CA ARG A 25 3.58 -22.03 -33.19
C ARG A 25 2.66 -20.81 -33.20
N ALA A 26 1.42 -21.03 -33.64
CA ALA A 26 0.33 -20.09 -33.43
C ALA A 26 0.39 -19.62 -31.98
N GLN A 27 0.74 -18.34 -31.78
CA GLN A 27 0.59 -17.71 -30.48
C GLN A 27 -0.92 -17.53 -30.31
N THR A 28 -1.56 -18.51 -29.71
CA THR A 28 -2.87 -18.31 -29.10
C THR A 28 -2.71 -17.11 -28.19
N THR A 29 -3.35 -16.00 -28.55
CA THR A 29 -3.51 -14.85 -27.68
C THR A 29 -4.36 -15.31 -26.50
N ALA A 30 -3.73 -15.96 -25.53
CA ALA A 30 -4.28 -16.08 -24.20
C ALA A 30 -4.46 -14.63 -23.75
N SER A 31 -5.71 -14.19 -23.70
CA SER A 31 -6.06 -12.95 -23.03
C SER A 31 -5.55 -13.09 -21.61
N VAL A 32 -4.39 -12.49 -21.31
CA VAL A 32 -3.95 -12.29 -19.95
C VAL A 32 -5.02 -11.39 -19.36
N ALA A 33 -6.00 -11.99 -18.69
CA ALA A 33 -6.89 -11.25 -17.82
C ALA A 33 -5.96 -10.57 -16.82
N THR A 34 -5.69 -9.29 -17.02
CA THR A 34 -4.97 -8.48 -16.06
C THR A 34 -5.83 -8.51 -14.80
N ALA A 35 -5.50 -9.38 -13.86
CA ALA A 35 -6.09 -9.37 -12.54
C ALA A 35 -5.79 -7.98 -11.95
N THR A 36 -6.76 -7.08 -12.04
CA THR A 36 -6.64 -5.76 -11.44
C THR A 36 -6.75 -5.99 -9.94
N TRP A 37 -5.61 -5.97 -9.24
CA TRP A 37 -5.60 -5.96 -7.78
C TRP A 37 -6.42 -4.77 -7.30
N ARG A 38 -7.62 -5.03 -6.78
CA ARG A 38 -8.47 -4.00 -6.18
C ARG A 38 -8.22 -4.00 -4.68
N ALA A 39 -7.92 -2.82 -4.16
CA ALA A 39 -7.85 -2.62 -2.72
C ALA A 39 -9.22 -2.97 -2.10
N THR A 40 -9.20 -3.71 -1.00
CA THR A 40 -10.41 -3.96 -0.20
C THR A 40 -10.70 -2.73 0.65
N PRO A 41 -11.97 -2.48 1.05
CA PRO A 41 -12.30 -1.36 1.93
C PRO A 41 -11.45 -1.35 3.22
N ALA A 42 -11.21 -2.53 3.80
CA ALA A 42 -10.34 -2.67 4.96
C ALA A 42 -8.90 -2.21 4.64
N SER A 43 -8.30 -2.65 3.53
CA SER A 43 -6.94 -2.24 3.19
C SER A 43 -6.79 -0.73 3.00
N VAL A 44 -7.80 -0.09 2.43
CA VAL A 44 -7.82 1.37 2.19
C VAL A 44 -7.87 2.12 3.53
N LEU A 45 -8.73 1.70 4.47
CA LEU A 45 -8.79 2.26 5.82
C LEU A 45 -7.50 2.03 6.62
N LYS A 46 -6.88 0.85 6.50
CA LYS A 46 -5.58 0.56 7.12
C LYS A 46 -4.49 1.49 6.58
N THR A 47 -4.46 1.74 5.27
CA THR A 47 -3.52 2.69 4.66
C THR A 47 -3.73 4.10 5.19
N ALA A 48 -4.97 4.57 5.29
CA ALA A 48 -5.28 5.89 5.85
C ALA A 48 -4.81 6.03 7.31
N LEU A 49 -5.02 5.01 8.14
CA LEU A 49 -4.54 5.02 9.54
C LEU A 49 -3.02 5.00 9.66
N ARG A 50 -2.31 4.27 8.79
CA ARG A 50 -0.84 4.32 8.75
C ARG A 50 -0.32 5.68 8.31
N ALA A 51 -0.97 6.32 7.34
CA ALA A 51 -0.64 7.68 6.94
C ALA A 51 -0.87 8.69 8.07
N ALA A 52 -1.99 8.56 8.81
CA ALA A 52 -2.27 9.35 9.99
C ALA A 52 -1.24 9.12 11.10
N ALA A 53 -0.82 7.86 11.35
CA ALA A 53 0.22 7.53 12.32
C ALA A 53 1.56 8.20 11.96
N ALA A 54 1.96 8.17 10.69
CA ALA A 54 3.16 8.85 10.23
C ALA A 54 3.05 10.38 10.42
N ALA A 55 1.87 10.97 10.19
CA ALA A 55 1.64 12.40 10.42
C ALA A 55 1.66 12.77 11.90
N GLN A 56 1.07 11.94 12.75
CA GLN A 56 1.10 12.08 14.20
C GLN A 56 2.52 12.01 14.75
N ALA A 57 3.35 11.09 14.24
CA ALA A 57 4.76 11.00 14.61
C ALA A 57 5.54 12.28 14.29
N ARG A 58 5.33 12.86 13.09
CA ARG A 58 5.91 14.16 12.72
C ARG A 58 5.43 15.28 13.63
N TYR A 59 4.12 15.38 13.83
CA TYR A 59 3.52 16.40 14.70
C TYR A 59 4.08 16.34 16.12
N ARG A 60 4.19 15.13 16.70
CA ARG A 60 4.79 14.93 18.02
C ARG A 60 6.26 15.31 18.08
N ALA A 61 7.04 15.00 17.05
CA ALA A 61 8.44 15.39 17.00
C ALA A 61 8.63 16.92 17.06
N GLU A 62 7.69 17.66 16.46
CA GLU A 62 7.70 19.14 16.43
C GLU A 62 7.09 19.77 17.69
N HIS A 63 6.02 19.18 18.25
CA HIS A 63 5.21 19.81 19.30
C HIS A 63 5.34 19.16 20.68
N GLY A 64 6.04 18.03 20.80
CA GLY A 64 6.17 17.26 22.04
C GLY A 64 4.90 16.50 22.47
N THR A 65 3.79 16.63 21.75
CA THR A 65 2.51 15.94 21.99
C THR A 65 1.89 15.46 20.68
N TYR A 66 1.06 14.43 20.72
CA TYR A 66 0.23 14.07 19.56
C TYR A 66 -0.86 15.12 19.31
N ALA A 67 -1.29 15.25 18.06
CA ALA A 67 -2.36 16.15 17.64
C ALA A 67 -3.72 15.62 18.08
N ALA A 68 -4.59 16.50 18.59
CA ALA A 68 -5.93 16.14 19.05
C ALA A 68 -6.98 16.14 17.93
N ASP A 69 -6.66 16.70 16.77
CA ASP A 69 -7.57 16.75 15.62
C ASP A 69 -6.80 16.42 14.32
N ALA A 70 -7.41 15.61 13.45
CA ALA A 70 -6.82 15.20 12.19
C ALA A 70 -6.52 16.39 11.24
N ARG A 71 -7.21 17.52 11.40
CA ARG A 71 -6.98 18.75 10.63
C ARG A 71 -5.67 19.44 10.96
N GLN A 72 -5.07 19.14 12.11
CA GLN A 72 -3.74 19.63 12.50
C GLN A 72 -2.61 18.85 11.82
N LEU A 73 -2.94 17.68 11.23
CA LEU A 73 -1.97 16.79 10.64
C LEU A 73 -1.79 17.08 9.15
N ALA A 74 -0.54 17.12 8.71
CA ALA A 74 -0.19 17.19 7.30
C ALA A 74 -0.33 15.82 6.62
N PHE A 75 -1.58 15.38 6.39
CA PHE A 75 -1.92 14.24 5.53
C PHE A 75 -3.28 14.43 4.87
N ARG A 76 -3.57 13.63 3.84
CA ARG A 76 -4.85 13.65 3.14
C ARG A 76 -5.40 12.22 3.05
N ALA A 77 -6.59 12.01 3.59
CA ALA A 77 -7.33 10.78 3.36
C ALA A 77 -7.89 10.76 1.93
N GLU A 78 -8.01 9.56 1.35
CA GLU A 78 -8.66 9.39 0.05
C GLU A 78 -10.16 9.76 0.14
N SER A 79 -10.78 10.05 -1.02
CA SER A 79 -12.19 10.43 -1.07
C SER A 79 -13.10 9.36 -0.44
N GLY A 80 -14.03 9.79 0.41
CA GLY A 80 -14.95 8.90 1.09
C GLY A 80 -14.40 8.23 2.35
N ILE A 81 -13.13 8.46 2.70
CA ILE A 81 -12.55 8.05 3.98
C ILE A 81 -12.59 9.22 4.96
N ARG A 82 -13.01 8.96 6.19
CA ARG A 82 -12.83 9.88 7.33
C ARG A 82 -11.87 9.26 8.32
N VAL A 83 -10.95 10.06 8.85
CA VAL A 83 -10.07 9.70 9.97
C VAL A 83 -10.37 10.64 11.13
N ASP A 84 -10.69 10.07 12.28
CA ASP A 84 -10.99 10.78 13.52
C ASP A 84 -9.92 10.45 14.56
N VAL A 85 -9.46 11.45 15.30
CA VAL A 85 -8.63 11.27 16.50
C VAL A 85 -9.58 11.11 17.69
N LEU A 86 -9.51 9.95 18.34
CA LEU A 86 -10.40 9.62 19.47
C LEU A 86 -9.87 10.16 20.80
N GLY A 87 -8.55 10.27 20.91
CA GLY A 87 -7.85 10.82 22.05
C GLY A 87 -6.36 11.02 21.70
N ALA A 88 -5.73 12.00 22.32
CA ALA A 88 -4.31 12.31 22.10
C ALA A 88 -3.73 13.04 23.32
N GLY A 89 -2.43 12.85 23.55
CA GLY A 89 -1.66 13.51 24.59
C GLY A 89 -0.16 13.33 24.38
N ALA A 90 0.65 13.62 25.40
CA ALA A 90 2.11 13.46 25.30
C ALA A 90 2.55 11.98 25.19
N GLY A 91 1.81 11.09 25.86
CA GLY A 91 2.11 9.66 25.98
C GLY A 91 1.54 8.77 24.87
N GLY A 92 0.51 9.23 24.14
CA GLY A 92 -0.16 8.38 23.15
C GLY A 92 -1.26 9.09 22.36
N TRP A 93 -1.80 8.36 21.37
CA TRP A 93 -3.00 8.76 20.63
C TRP A 93 -3.77 7.53 20.15
N GLN A 94 -5.04 7.74 19.84
CA GLN A 94 -5.95 6.74 19.31
C GLN A 94 -6.68 7.30 18.09
N GLY A 95 -6.86 6.47 17.07
CA GLY A 95 -7.46 6.87 15.81
C GLY A 95 -8.52 5.89 15.33
N LYS A 96 -9.50 6.41 14.59
CA LYS A 96 -10.52 5.64 13.89
C LYS A 96 -10.59 6.08 12.43
N ALA A 97 -10.76 5.13 11.51
CA ALA A 97 -11.06 5.41 10.12
C ALA A 97 -12.37 4.74 9.70
N THR A 98 -13.19 5.45 8.93
CA THR A 98 -14.47 4.97 8.39
C THR A 98 -14.54 5.26 6.89
N HIS A 99 -15.33 4.45 6.17
CA HIS A 99 -15.55 4.63 4.73
C HIS A 99 -17.04 4.88 4.45
N MET A 100 -17.37 5.86 3.61
CA MET A 100 -18.77 6.24 3.32
C MET A 100 -19.61 5.10 2.74
N ASN A 101 -18.99 4.21 1.95
CA ASN A 101 -19.66 3.03 1.38
C ASN A 101 -19.68 1.81 2.32
N GLN A 102 -19.19 1.94 3.57
CA GLN A 102 -19.19 0.88 4.58
C GLN A 102 -19.77 1.44 5.89
N PRO A 103 -21.05 1.86 5.89
CA PRO A 103 -21.66 2.48 7.06
C PRO A 103 -21.66 1.52 8.26
N GLY A 104 -21.33 2.06 9.44
CA GLY A 104 -21.21 1.27 10.67
C GLY A 104 -19.98 0.36 10.74
N ARG A 105 -19.03 0.50 9.81
CA ARG A 105 -17.75 -0.21 9.83
C ARG A 105 -16.59 0.75 10.00
N SER A 106 -15.60 0.33 10.78
CA SER A 106 -14.41 1.11 11.02
C SER A 106 -13.16 0.26 11.12
N CYS A 107 -12.02 0.94 11.05
CA CYS A 107 -10.76 0.45 11.55
C CYS A 107 -10.28 1.36 12.68
N VAL A 108 -9.58 0.81 13.65
CA VAL A 108 -9.03 1.54 14.80
C VAL A 108 -7.55 1.23 14.98
N VAL A 109 -6.81 2.18 15.56
CA VAL A 109 -5.39 2.03 15.92
C VAL A 109 -5.09 2.85 17.17
N PHE A 110 -4.06 2.47 17.91
CA PHE A 110 -3.48 3.29 18.96
C PHE A 110 -1.95 3.26 18.89
N VAL A 111 -1.32 4.29 19.42
CA VAL A 111 0.13 4.36 19.68
C VAL A 111 0.32 4.95 21.08
N GLY A 112 1.18 4.33 21.88
CA GLY A 112 1.40 4.68 23.27
C GLY A 112 0.18 4.50 24.17
N ALA A 113 0.20 5.17 25.31
CA ALA A 113 -0.86 5.09 26.32
C ALA A 113 -1.46 6.47 26.60
N LEU A 114 -2.76 6.47 26.91
CA LEU A 114 -3.50 7.63 27.37
C LEU A 114 -4.06 7.30 28.76
N ASP A 115 -3.70 8.11 29.76
CA ASP A 115 -4.10 7.86 31.14
C ASP A 115 -5.63 7.80 31.26
N GLY A 116 -6.14 6.71 31.82
CA GLY A 116 -7.58 6.49 32.02
C GLY A 116 -8.38 6.15 30.76
N ALA A 117 -7.74 5.95 29.60
CA ALA A 117 -8.41 5.56 28.36
C ALA A 117 -8.14 4.09 28.01
N GLU A 118 -9.20 3.34 27.72
CA GLU A 118 -9.08 2.00 27.12
C GLU A 118 -8.66 2.10 25.64
N SER A 119 -8.08 1.02 25.10
CA SER A 119 -7.82 0.90 23.67
C SER A 119 -9.12 1.04 22.86
N PRO A 120 -9.06 1.67 21.67
CA PRO A 120 -10.25 1.96 20.89
C PRO A 120 -10.87 0.66 20.35
N ARG A 121 -12.19 0.68 20.17
CA ARG A 121 -12.96 -0.44 19.62
C ARG A 121 -13.49 -0.11 18.24
N THR A 122 -13.55 -1.10 17.36
CA THR A 122 -14.23 -0.95 16.08
C THR A 122 -15.72 -0.69 16.27
N ASP A 123 -16.38 -0.12 15.25
CA ASP A 123 -17.77 0.32 15.35
C ASP A 123 -18.73 -0.87 15.21
N GLY A 124 -18.45 -1.80 14.27
CA GLY A 124 -19.36 -2.90 13.95
C GLY A 124 -19.18 -4.14 14.82
N ASP A 125 -18.00 -4.74 14.82
CA ASP A 125 -17.67 -5.96 15.56
C ASP A 125 -17.31 -5.67 17.03
N ARG A 126 -17.14 -4.39 17.41
CA ARG A 126 -16.81 -3.94 18.79
C ARG A 126 -15.51 -4.52 19.34
N GLU A 127 -14.62 -4.93 18.45
CA GLU A 127 -13.34 -5.56 18.77
C GLU A 127 -12.36 -4.49 19.23
N MET A 128 -11.66 -4.75 20.34
CA MET A 128 -10.66 -3.84 20.90
C MET A 128 -9.35 -3.94 20.10
N ALA A 129 -8.76 -2.80 19.78
CA ALA A 129 -7.44 -2.76 19.14
C ALA A 129 -6.43 -3.57 19.96
N GLY A 130 -5.75 -4.50 19.29
CA GLY A 130 -4.80 -5.42 19.92
C GLY A 130 -3.40 -4.83 20.01
N GLU A 131 -2.58 -5.08 18.98
CA GLU A 131 -1.19 -4.64 18.95
C GLU A 131 -1.06 -3.14 18.62
N GLU A 132 -0.14 -2.47 19.31
CA GLU A 132 0.16 -1.06 19.11
C GLU A 132 0.61 -0.78 17.67
N GLY A 133 0.11 0.30 17.07
CA GLY A 133 0.47 0.72 15.72
C GLY A 133 -0.08 -0.17 14.60
N ILE A 134 -0.79 -1.26 14.93
CA ILE A 134 -1.40 -2.18 13.96
C ILE A 134 -2.90 -1.91 13.85
N PRO A 135 -3.38 -1.39 12.70
CA PRO A 135 -4.81 -1.13 12.53
C PRO A 135 -5.65 -2.41 12.51
N LEU A 136 -6.62 -2.49 13.42
CA LEU A 136 -7.65 -3.53 13.48
C LEU A 136 -8.91 -3.03 12.78
N CYS A 137 -9.58 -3.88 12.00
CA CYS A 137 -10.76 -3.50 11.22
C CYS A 137 -11.92 -4.44 11.50
N ASP A 138 -13.13 -3.91 11.40
CA ASP A 138 -14.33 -4.72 11.25
C ASP A 138 -14.24 -5.61 10.02
N ARG A 139 -15.01 -6.71 10.05
CA ARG A 139 -15.33 -7.47 8.84
C ARG A 139 -16.15 -6.59 7.89
N MET A 140 -15.54 -6.26 6.76
CA MET A 140 -16.16 -5.50 5.68
C MET A 140 -17.02 -6.42 4.82
N ARG A 141 -18.18 -5.93 4.35
CA ARG A 141 -19.11 -6.68 3.50
C ARG A 141 -19.24 -6.05 2.12
#